data_AF-A0A9P5WW03-F1
#
_entry.id   AF-A0A9P5WW03-F1
#
_cell.length_a   1.000
_cell.length_b   1.000
_cell.length_c   1.000
_cell.angle_alpha   90.00
_cell.angle_beta   90.00
_cell.angle_gamma   90.00
#
_symmetry.space_group_name_H-M   'P 1'
#
loop_
_entity.id
_entity.type
_entity.pdbx_description
1 polymer ?
#
loop_
_entity_poly.entity_id
_entity_poly.type
_entity_poly.pdbx_seq_one_letter_code
_entity_poly.pdbx_strand_id
1 'polypeptide(L)'
;MCRDPKNPHLLTLEEGAQEIVGHDWHARLDKMFIDNLGKFRKYDGRSVQDLLRALRNKKHHYQDIPDNVKRHLGPMPEGFLAYFTRRFPKLFLHVHRVVKETGLAGESMFRSYFELPDS
;
A
#
# COMPACT_ATOMS: atom_id res chain seq x y z
N MET A 1 15.39 24.66 -1.10
CA MET A 1 15.17 23.69 -2.18
C MET A 1 13.67 23.62 -2.44
N CYS A 2 13.19 24.18 -3.55
CA CYS A 2 11.80 24.01 -3.99
C CYS A 2 11.55 22.51 -4.19
N ARG A 3 10.64 21.93 -3.41
CA ARG A 3 10.07 20.63 -3.75
C ARG A 3 9.28 20.85 -5.05
N ASP A 4 9.59 20.09 -6.09
CA ASP A 4 8.82 20.03 -7.32
C ASP A 4 7.31 20.01 -7.01
N PRO A 5 6.45 20.60 -7.88
CA PRO A 5 5.01 20.54 -7.68
C PRO A 5 4.61 19.07 -7.48
N LYS A 6 3.95 18.79 -6.35
CA LYS A 6 3.54 17.43 -5.99
C LYS A 6 2.78 16.84 -7.19
N ASN A 7 3.27 15.71 -7.71
CA ASN A 7 2.65 15.01 -8.83
C ASN A 7 1.13 14.93 -8.59
N PRO A 8 0.28 15.39 -9.53
CA PRO A 8 -1.15 15.53 -9.31
C PRO A 8 -1.81 14.20 -8.93
N HIS A 9 -1.32 13.07 -9.45
CA HIS A 9 -1.84 11.75 -9.08
C HIS A 9 -1.50 11.39 -7.62
N LEU A 10 -0.34 11.82 -7.13
CA LEU A 10 0.02 11.66 -5.71
C LEU A 10 -0.80 12.57 -4.80
N LEU A 11 -1.23 13.74 -5.27
CA LEU A 11 -2.17 14.58 -4.52
C LEU A 11 -3.52 13.87 -4.35
N THR A 12 -4.06 13.31 -5.43
CA THR A 12 -5.31 12.52 -5.38
C THR A 12 -5.17 11.28 -4.49
N LEU A 13 -4.00 10.62 -4.50
CA LEU A 13 -3.73 9.48 -3.62
C LEU A 13 -3.68 9.84 -2.13
N GLU A 14 -3.25 11.05 -1.79
CA GLU A 14 -3.17 11.48 -0.39
C GLU A 14 -4.47 12.16 0.09
N GLU A 15 -5.45 12.35 -0.81
CA GLU A 15 -6.75 12.91 -0.47
C GLU A 15 -7.55 11.95 0.44
N GLY A 16 -7.89 12.43 1.64
CA GLY A 16 -8.58 11.60 2.63
C GLY A 16 -7.68 10.53 3.28
N ALA A 17 -6.35 10.65 3.18
CA ALA A 17 -5.39 9.68 3.71
C ALA A 17 -5.69 9.24 5.15
N GLN A 18 -6.07 10.16 6.04
CA GLN A 18 -6.40 9.86 7.44
C GLN A 18 -7.54 8.82 7.57
N GLU A 19 -8.53 8.81 6.68
CA GLU A 19 -9.59 7.79 6.70
C GLU A 19 -9.11 6.42 6.25
N ILE A 20 -8.05 6.39 5.43
CA ILE A 20 -7.49 5.17 4.86
C ILE A 20 -6.48 4.56 5.83
N VAL A 21 -5.46 5.33 6.19
CA VAL A 21 -4.31 4.87 6.97
C VAL A 21 -4.43 5.14 8.47
N GLY A 22 -5.30 6.08 8.87
CA GLY A 22 -5.43 6.54 10.25
C GLY A 22 -4.46 7.69 10.58
N HIS A 23 -4.27 7.97 11.87
CA HIS A 23 -3.28 8.96 12.33
C HIS A 23 -1.83 8.48 12.17
N ASP A 24 -1.60 7.18 12.28
CA ASP A 24 -0.31 6.53 12.06
C ASP A 24 -0.53 5.05 11.73
N TRP A 25 -0.25 4.65 10.49
CA TRP A 25 -0.40 3.26 10.08
C TRP A 25 0.65 2.34 10.72
N HIS A 26 1.77 2.87 11.24
CA HIS A 26 2.73 2.04 11.97
C HIS A 26 2.09 1.40 13.20
N ALA A 27 1.24 2.15 13.90
CA ALA A 27 0.54 1.68 15.10
C ALA A 27 -0.54 0.61 14.81
N ARG A 28 -0.94 0.44 13.54
CA ARG A 28 -1.94 -0.55 13.12
C ARG A 28 -1.32 -1.89 12.73
N LEU A 29 0.00 -1.95 12.61
CA LEU A 29 0.77 -3.11 12.20
C LEU A 29 1.47 -3.72 13.41
N ASP A 30 1.85 -4.99 13.29
CA ASP A 30 2.53 -5.67 14.39
C ASP A 30 3.94 -5.09 14.59
N LYS A 31 4.34 -4.91 15.84
CA LYS A 31 5.63 -4.30 16.19
C LYS A 31 6.82 -4.98 15.50
N MET A 32 6.83 -6.32 15.46
CA MET A 32 7.89 -7.08 14.78
C MET A 32 7.98 -6.76 13.28
N PHE A 33 6.84 -6.46 12.64
CA PHE A 33 6.81 -6.06 11.24
C PHE A 33 7.34 -4.63 11.05
N ILE A 34 6.99 -3.71 11.96
CA ILE A 34 7.51 -2.33 11.94
C ILE A 34 9.02 -2.29 12.17
N ASP A 35 9.53 -3.04 13.15
CA ASP A 35 10.97 -3.13 13.42
C ASP A 35 11.72 -3.67 12.19
N ASN A 36 11.11 -4.61 11.46
CA ASN A 36 11.65 -5.14 10.21
C ASN A 36 11.55 -4.16 9.02
N LEU A 37 10.59 -3.21 9.04
CA LEU A 37 10.47 -2.14 8.03
C LEU A 37 11.50 -1.02 8.26
N GLY A 38 11.61 -0.55 9.50
CA GLY A 38 12.42 0.61 9.90
C GLY A 38 13.93 0.41 9.75
N LYS A 39 14.40 -0.85 9.63
CA LYS A 39 15.82 -1.17 9.46
C LYS A 39 16.44 -0.60 8.18
N PHE A 40 15.66 -0.48 7.09
CA PHE A 40 16.19 -0.14 5.77
C PHE A 40 15.64 1.16 5.17
N ARG A 41 14.42 1.56 5.55
CA ARG A 41 13.81 2.81 5.09
C ARG A 41 12.92 3.41 6.17
N LYS A 42 12.90 4.75 6.19
CA LYS A 42 11.88 5.52 6.91
C LYS A 42 10.67 5.68 5.99
N TYR A 43 9.49 5.44 6.54
CA TYR A 43 8.21 5.67 5.89
C TYR A 43 7.41 6.68 6.72
N ASP A 44 6.61 7.51 6.06
CA ASP A 44 5.65 8.40 6.72
C ASP A 44 4.37 7.62 7.08
N GLY A 45 4.08 7.55 8.38
CA GLY A 45 2.92 6.87 8.96
C GLY A 45 1.57 7.47 8.58
N ARG A 46 1.57 8.65 7.97
CA ARG A 46 0.35 9.36 7.54
C ARG A 46 0.10 9.26 6.04
N SER A 47 1.08 8.77 5.27
CA SER A 47 1.02 8.73 3.82
C SER A 47 0.47 7.40 3.30
N VAL A 48 -0.51 7.47 2.40
CA VAL A 48 -1.03 6.33 1.64
C VAL A 48 0.05 5.80 0.70
N GLN A 49 0.80 6.70 0.05
CA GLN A 49 1.90 6.33 -0.85
C GLN A 49 2.96 5.49 -0.13
N ASP A 50 3.36 5.91 1.07
CA ASP A 50 4.40 5.21 1.82
C ASP A 50 3.91 3.88 2.41
N LEU A 51 2.63 3.76 2.76
CA LEU A 51 2.01 2.46 3.05
C LEU A 51 2.12 1.53 1.84
N LEU A 52 1.69 1.96 0.64
CA LEU A 52 1.78 1.14 -0.58
C LEU A 52 3.23 0.74 -0.92
N ARG A 53 4.17 1.66 -0.72
CA ARG A 53 5.61 1.38 -0.89
C ARG A 53 6.09 0.33 0.11
N ALA A 54 5.68 0.39 1.37
CA ALA A 54 6.01 -0.60 2.38
C ALA A 54 5.46 -1.98 2.01
N LEU A 55 4.18 -2.07 1.58
CA LEU A 55 3.55 -3.31 1.12
C LEU A 55 4.31 -3.92 -0.06
N ARG A 56 4.59 -3.11 -1.11
CA ARG A 56 5.34 -3.55 -2.29
C ARG A 56 6.73 -4.07 -1.91
N ASN A 57 7.45 -3.32 -1.07
CA ASN A 57 8.80 -3.71 -0.64
C ASN A 57 8.77 -5.04 0.14
N LYS A 58 7.78 -5.25 1.00
CA LYS A 58 7.67 -6.49 1.78
C LYS A 58 7.18 -7.68 0.98
N LYS A 59 6.33 -7.45 -0.02
CA LYS A 59 6.00 -8.49 -1.02
C LYS A 59 7.25 -8.93 -1.77
N HIS A 60 8.06 -7.98 -2.26
CA HIS A 60 9.27 -8.28 -3.02
C HIS A 60 10.31 -9.06 -2.21
N HIS A 61 10.51 -8.66 -0.94
CA HIS A 61 11.46 -9.31 -0.03
C HIS A 61 10.83 -10.37 0.86
N TYR A 62 9.66 -10.91 0.50
CA TYR A 62 8.92 -11.81 1.39
C TYR A 62 9.75 -13.04 1.80
N GLN A 63 10.57 -13.59 0.89
CA GLN A 63 11.44 -14.73 1.19
C GLN A 63 12.51 -14.40 2.25
N ASP A 64 13.01 -13.15 2.27
CA ASP A 64 14.03 -12.66 3.20
C ASP A 64 13.46 -12.29 4.58
N ILE A 65 12.12 -12.34 4.74
CA ILE A 65 11.47 -12.03 6.02
C ILE A 65 11.69 -13.20 7.00
N PRO A 66 12.09 -12.92 8.27
CA PRO A 66 12.18 -13.94 9.31
C PRO A 66 10.88 -14.74 9.51
N ASP A 67 10.97 -16.04 9.75
CA ASP A 67 9.80 -16.92 9.83
C ASP A 67 8.81 -16.54 10.94
N ASN A 68 9.31 -16.02 12.06
CA ASN A 68 8.46 -15.49 13.13
C ASN A 68 7.59 -14.31 12.65
N VAL A 69 8.10 -13.45 11.76
CA VAL A 69 7.34 -12.35 11.15
C VAL A 69 6.40 -12.87 10.07
N LYS A 70 6.83 -13.84 9.23
CA LYS A 70 5.97 -14.48 8.22
C LYS A 70 4.72 -15.12 8.84
N ARG A 71 4.83 -15.74 10.01
CA ARG A 71 3.67 -16.32 10.73
C ARG A 71 2.58 -15.31 11.05
N HIS A 72 2.93 -14.04 11.29
CA HIS A 72 1.97 -12.97 11.56
C HIS A 72 1.34 -12.43 10.28
N LEU A 73 2.11 -12.35 9.20
CA LEU A 73 1.63 -11.93 7.88
C LEU A 73 0.76 -12.99 7.22
N GLY A 74 0.98 -14.27 7.51
CA GLY A 74 0.36 -15.39 6.83
C GLY A 74 1.05 -15.74 5.50
N PRO A 75 0.76 -16.93 4.95
CA PRO A 75 1.38 -17.38 3.71
C PRO A 75 1.00 -16.50 2.51
N MET A 76 1.87 -16.43 1.51
CA MET A 76 1.56 -15.80 0.23
C MET A 76 0.73 -16.73 -0.68
N PRO A 77 -0.15 -16.19 -1.53
CA PRO A 77 -0.55 -14.77 -1.61
C PRO A 77 -1.68 -14.36 -0.64
N GLU A 78 -2.57 -15.26 -0.26
CA GLU A 78 -3.84 -14.92 0.41
C GLU A 78 -3.65 -14.39 1.84
N GLY A 79 -2.76 -14.99 2.63
CA GLY A 79 -2.51 -14.58 4.01
C GLY A 79 -1.95 -13.16 4.07
N PHE A 80 -0.92 -12.88 3.27
CA PHE A 80 -0.33 -11.55 3.17
C PHE A 80 -1.38 -10.52 2.75
N LEU A 81 -2.19 -10.81 1.73
CA LEU A 81 -3.26 -9.89 1.30
C LEU A 81 -4.28 -9.65 2.42
N ALA A 82 -4.77 -10.72 3.06
CA ALA A 82 -5.75 -10.65 4.14
C ALA A 82 -5.24 -9.85 5.35
N TYR A 83 -3.94 -9.95 5.66
CA TYR A 83 -3.32 -9.18 6.74
C TYR A 83 -3.50 -7.67 6.56
N PHE A 84 -3.26 -7.16 5.35
CA PHE A 84 -3.38 -5.74 5.03
C PHE A 84 -4.83 -5.31 4.81
N THR A 85 -5.65 -6.09 4.10
CA THR A 85 -7.04 -5.70 3.82
C THR A 85 -7.90 -5.69 5.09
N ARG A 86 -7.62 -6.56 6.07
CA ARG A 86 -8.27 -6.51 7.40
C ARG A 86 -7.89 -5.25 8.18
N ARG A 87 -6.63 -4.83 8.09
CA ARG A 87 -6.13 -3.64 8.80
C ARG A 87 -6.48 -2.35 8.10
N PHE A 88 -6.56 -2.33 6.77
CA PHE A 88 -6.83 -1.15 5.96
C PHE A 88 -7.99 -1.43 4.98
N PRO A 89 -9.23 -1.60 5.47
CA PRO A 89 -10.36 -2.07 4.65
C PRO A 89 -10.71 -1.12 3.51
N LYS A 90 -10.48 0.20 3.69
CA LYS A 90 -10.76 1.21 2.66
C LYS A 90 -9.64 1.35 1.61
N LEU A 91 -8.45 0.78 1.83
CA LEU A 91 -7.26 1.02 1.00
C LEU A 91 -7.46 0.59 -0.44
N PHE A 92 -7.99 -0.62 -0.66
CA PHE A 92 -8.16 -1.16 -2.01
C PHE A 92 -9.11 -0.30 -2.85
N LEU A 93 -10.30 -0.01 -2.32
CA LEU A 93 -11.29 0.81 -3.01
C LEU A 93 -10.81 2.24 -3.24
N HIS A 94 -10.06 2.80 -2.30
CA HIS A 94 -9.45 4.11 -2.45
C HIS A 94 -8.44 4.13 -3.60
N VAL A 95 -7.49 3.18 -3.65
CA VAL A 95 -6.50 3.09 -4.75
C VAL A 95 -7.19 2.86 -6.09
N HIS A 96 -8.18 1.98 -6.13
CA HIS A 96 -8.96 1.74 -7.35
C HIS A 96 -9.65 3.01 -7.85
N ARG A 97 -10.27 3.78 -6.95
CA ARG A 97 -10.89 5.08 -7.27
C ARG A 97 -9.86 6.06 -7.83
N VAL A 98 -8.72 6.22 -7.17
CA VAL A 98 -7.64 7.14 -7.59
C VAL A 98 -7.15 6.81 -9.01
N VAL A 99 -6.89 5.53 -9.31
CA VAL A 99 -6.44 5.10 -10.64
C VAL A 99 -7.49 5.41 -11.72
N LYS A 100 -8.77 5.27 -11.40
CA LYS A 100 -9.87 5.63 -12.31
C LYS A 100 -9.97 7.14 -12.53
N GLU A 101 -9.96 7.93 -11.46
CA GLU A 101 -10.15 9.40 -11.51
C GLU A 101 -8.97 10.14 -12.16
N THR A 102 -7.76 9.60 -12.02
CA THR A 102 -6.55 10.18 -12.63
C THR A 102 -6.35 9.81 -14.11
N GLY A 103 -7.22 8.96 -14.68
CA GLY A 103 -7.09 8.47 -16.05
C GLY A 103 -6.02 7.38 -16.23
N LEU A 104 -5.31 7.00 -15.17
CA LEU A 104 -4.30 5.93 -15.18
C LEU A 104 -4.90 4.56 -15.58
N ALA A 105 -6.20 4.36 -15.40
CA ALA A 105 -6.91 3.14 -15.82
C ALA A 105 -6.71 2.79 -17.31
N GLY A 106 -6.43 3.78 -18.18
CA GLY A 106 -6.17 3.53 -19.61
C GLY A 106 -4.74 3.08 -19.94
N GLU A 107 -3.80 3.23 -19.00
CA GLU A 107 -2.41 2.82 -19.18
C GLU A 107 -2.26 1.30 -19.19
N SER A 108 -1.32 0.78 -19.98
CA SER A 108 -1.10 -0.66 -20.16
C SER A 108 -0.91 -1.42 -18.84
N MET A 109 -0.31 -0.79 -17.82
CA MET A 109 -0.09 -1.39 -16.51
C MET A 109 -1.39 -1.60 -15.71
N PHE A 110 -2.38 -0.72 -15.89
CA PHE A 110 -3.63 -0.76 -15.11
C PHE A 110 -4.81 -1.33 -15.88
N ARG A 111 -4.74 -1.32 -17.20
CA ARG A 111 -5.81 -1.71 -18.11
C ARG A 111 -6.51 -3.02 -17.73
N SER A 112 -5.75 -4.07 -17.42
CA SER A 112 -6.28 -5.38 -17.06
C SER A 112 -7.10 -5.43 -15.75
N TYR A 113 -7.01 -4.42 -14.90
CA TYR A 113 -7.80 -4.32 -13.67
C TYR A 113 -9.12 -3.57 -13.85
N PHE A 114 -9.30 -2.85 -14.98
CA PHE A 114 -10.45 -1.99 -15.24
C PHE A 114 -11.26 -2.40 -16.48
N GLU A 115 -10.65 -3.15 -17.40
CA GLU A 115 -11.37 -3.77 -18.51
C GLU A 115 -12.16 -4.98 -18.01
N LEU A 116 -13.42 -5.06 -18.43
CA LEU A 116 -14.20 -6.28 -18.28
C LEU A 116 -13.66 -7.29 -19.30
N PRO A 117 -13.42 -8.56 -18.93
CA PRO A 117 -13.10 -9.57 -19.91
C PRO A 117 -14.24 -9.63 -20.93
N ASP A 118 -13.91 -9.53 -22.22
CA ASP A 118 -14.86 -9.80 -23.30
C ASP A 118 -15.45 -11.20 -23.04
N SER A 119 -16.77 -11.25 -22.84
CA SER A 119 -17.51 -12.49 -22.59
C SER A 119 -17.56 -13.38 -23.83
#